data_AF-A0A2S9FQE7-F1
#
_entry.id   AF-A0A2S9FQE7-F1
#
_cell.length_a   1.000
_cell.length_b   1.000
_cell.length_c   1.000
_cell.angle_alpha   90.00
_cell.angle_beta   90.00
_cell.angle_gamma   90.00
#
_symmetry.space_group_name_H-M   'P 1'
#
loop_
_entity.id
_entity.type
_entity.pdbx_description
1 polymer ?
#
loop_
_entity_poly.entity_id
_entity_poly.type
_entity_poly.pdbx_seq_one_letter_code
_entity_poly.pdbx_strand_id
1 'polypeptide(L)'
;AGDHGVAAAGVSAYPSEVTAAMVANMATGGAAVNVLAEVAGADHRRRRLIGVDGDVHDAHPGAHKIRRSSGNIAVEDALTPDEVVQAIDAGRAIADEEVDSGA
;
A
#
# COMPACT_ATOMS: atom_id res chain seq x y z
N ALA A 1 0.23 -0.38 -0.51
CA ALA A 1 0.30 0.63 0.56
C ALA A 1 0.08 -0.02 1.93
N GLY A 2 0.68 0.52 2.99
CA GLY A 2 0.48 0.07 4.37
C GLY A 2 0.86 1.15 5.38
N ASP A 3 0.20 1.13 6.54
CA ASP A 3 0.44 2.07 7.65
C ASP A 3 1.45 1.53 8.67
N HIS A 4 1.99 2.45 9.46
CA HIS A 4 3.02 2.14 10.45
C HIS A 4 2.63 2.60 11.85
N GLY A 5 2.61 1.67 12.82
CA GLY A 5 2.23 1.97 14.21
C GLY A 5 3.11 3.02 14.87
N VAL A 6 4.37 3.14 14.44
CA VAL A 6 5.28 4.19 14.91
C VAL A 6 4.80 5.61 14.58
N ALA A 7 3.89 5.79 13.61
CA ALA A 7 3.31 7.10 13.30
C ALA A 7 2.61 7.75 14.50
N ALA A 8 2.03 6.94 15.41
CA ALA A 8 1.43 7.41 16.65
C ALA A 8 2.43 8.11 17.60
N ALA A 9 3.74 7.90 17.40
CA ALA A 9 4.80 8.58 18.15
C ALA A 9 5.15 9.97 17.60
N GLY A 10 4.39 10.50 16.63
CA GLY A 10 4.61 11.86 16.10
C GLY A 10 5.86 12.01 15.24
N VAL A 11 6.32 10.90 14.64
CA VAL A 11 7.52 10.87 13.77
C VAL A 11 7.27 11.42 12.37
N SER A 12 6.02 11.77 12.05
CA SER A 12 5.58 12.26 10.75
C SER A 12 4.92 13.63 10.88
N ALA A 13 5.16 14.51 9.90
CA ALA A 13 4.45 15.78 9.76
C ALA A 13 3.00 15.61 9.28
N TYR A 14 2.64 14.42 8.80
CA TYR A 14 1.33 14.07 8.29
C TYR A 14 0.67 13.00 9.16
N PRO A 15 -0.64 13.08 9.41
CA PRO A 15 -1.36 12.10 10.19
C PRO A 15 -1.57 10.81 9.37
N SER A 16 -1.78 9.66 10.04
CA SER A 16 -1.79 8.34 9.39
C SER A 16 -2.94 8.15 8.40
N GLU A 17 -4.04 8.89 8.54
CA GLU A 17 -5.19 8.82 7.61
C GLU A 17 -4.82 9.28 6.20
N VAL A 18 -3.70 10.00 6.04
CA VAL A 18 -3.18 10.42 4.73
C VAL A 18 -2.86 9.22 3.85
N THR A 19 -2.48 8.06 4.40
CA THR A 19 -2.24 6.85 3.60
C THR A 19 -3.49 6.43 2.83
N ALA A 20 -4.63 6.34 3.50
CA ALA A 20 -5.90 5.98 2.87
C ALA A 20 -6.36 7.07 1.88
N ALA A 21 -6.25 8.35 2.25
CA ALA A 21 -6.58 9.46 1.37
C ALA A 21 -5.71 9.49 0.10
N MET A 22 -4.41 9.21 0.23
CA MET A 22 -3.49 9.18 -0.90
C MET A 22 -3.76 7.97 -1.81
N VAL A 23 -4.12 6.81 -1.25
CA VAL A 23 -4.59 5.66 -2.03
C VAL A 23 -5.82 6.01 -2.86
N ALA A 24 -6.80 6.69 -2.27
CA ALA A 24 -7.99 7.14 -3.00
C ALA A 24 -7.63 8.15 -4.10
N ASN A 25 -6.78 9.14 -3.78
CA ASN A 25 -6.28 10.12 -4.75
C ASN A 25 -5.53 9.46 -5.92
N MET A 26 -4.74 8.44 -5.60
CA MET A 26 -4.05 7.60 -6.56
C MET A 26 -5.01 6.85 -7.48
N ALA A 27 -6.15 6.38 -6.99
CA ALA A 27 -7.17 5.67 -7.76
C ALA A 27 -7.95 6.60 -8.72
N THR A 28 -8.14 7.86 -8.34
CA THR A 28 -8.83 8.86 -9.16
C THR A 28 -7.92 9.61 -10.15
N GLY A 29 -6.63 9.27 -10.22
CA GLY A 29 -5.69 9.92 -11.14
C GLY A 29 -5.01 11.18 -10.60
N GLY A 30 -5.27 11.59 -9.36
CA GLY A 30 -4.86 12.88 -8.82
C GLY A 30 -3.50 12.90 -8.09
N ALA A 31 -2.77 11.78 -8.03
CA ALA A 31 -1.47 11.73 -7.39
C ALA A 31 -0.33 12.00 -8.38
N ALA A 32 0.79 12.52 -7.90
CA ALA A 32 1.97 12.79 -8.74
C ALA A 32 2.46 11.55 -9.52
N VAL A 33 2.33 10.35 -8.93
CA VAL A 33 2.68 9.10 -9.60
C VAL A 33 1.80 8.82 -10.83
N ASN A 34 0.55 9.30 -10.88
CA ASN A 34 -0.30 9.18 -12.07
C ASN A 34 0.30 9.97 -13.24
N VAL A 35 0.68 11.22 -12.98
CA VAL A 35 1.29 12.11 -13.98
C VAL A 35 2.61 11.53 -14.49
N LEU A 36 3.46 11.03 -13.59
CA LEU A 36 4.74 10.44 -13.97
C LEU A 36 4.56 9.15 -14.78
N ALA A 37 3.58 8.31 -14.43
CA ALA A 37 3.28 7.10 -15.18
C ALA A 37 2.78 7.41 -16.59
N GLU A 38 1.91 8.42 -16.74
CA GLU A 38 1.44 8.88 -18.05
C GLU A 38 2.61 9.36 -18.92
N VAL A 39 3.50 10.19 -18.38
CA VAL A 39 4.69 10.69 -19.10
C VAL A 39 5.62 9.54 -19.50
N ALA A 40 5.76 8.52 -18.66
CA ALA A 40 6.60 7.36 -18.92
C ALA A 40 5.94 6.32 -19.85
N GLY A 41 4.65 6.48 -20.20
CA GLY A 41 3.89 5.46 -20.93
C GLY A 41 3.66 4.17 -20.12
N ALA A 42 3.74 4.24 -18.78
CA ALA A 42 3.53 3.12 -17.89
C ALA A 42 2.05 2.98 -17.52
N ASP A 43 1.52 1.75 -17.64
CA ASP A 43 0.17 1.48 -17.14
C ASP A 43 0.20 1.44 -15.61
N HIS A 44 -0.60 2.30 -14.97
CA HIS A 44 -0.69 2.42 -13.51
C HIS A 44 -2.05 1.97 -12.97
N ARG A 45 -2.85 1.26 -13.79
CA ARG A 45 -4.26 0.94 -13.51
C ARG A 45 -4.49 0.03 -12.30
N ARG A 46 -3.48 -0.68 -11.78
CA ARG A 46 -3.66 -1.61 -10.65
C ARG A 46 -2.96 -1.14 -9.39
N ARG A 47 -3.73 -0.67 -8.42
CA ARG A 47 -3.26 -0.24 -7.09
C ARG A 47 -3.73 -1.25 -6.08
N ARG A 48 -2.81 -1.93 -5.38
CA ARG A 48 -3.16 -2.94 -4.37
C ARG A 48 -2.74 -2.53 -2.95
N LEU A 49 -3.54 -2.94 -1.97
CA LEU A 49 -3.43 -2.56 -0.56
C LEU A 49 -2.97 -3.74 0.27
N ILE A 50 -1.99 -3.51 1.15
CA ILE A 50 -1.35 -4.57 1.95
C ILE A 50 -1.56 -4.33 3.46
N GLY A 51 -1.42 -3.09 3.94
CA GLY A 51 -1.43 -2.81 5.39
C GLY A 51 -2.15 -1.52 5.81
N VAL A 52 -3.03 -0.97 4.98
CA VAL A 52 -3.67 0.34 5.24
C VAL A 52 -4.70 0.23 6.36
N ASP A 53 -4.61 1.12 7.34
CA ASP A 53 -5.54 1.26 8.45
C ASP A 53 -6.78 2.05 8.02
N GLY A 54 -7.58 1.41 7.17
CA GLY A 54 -8.79 1.97 6.62
C GLY A 54 -9.45 1.04 5.62
N ASP A 55 -10.76 1.16 5.48
CA ASP A 55 -11.52 0.46 4.44
C ASP A 55 -11.55 1.34 3.20
N VAL A 56 -10.82 0.91 2.16
CA VAL A 56 -10.80 1.60 0.87
C VAL A 56 -11.79 0.89 -0.04
N HIS A 57 -12.97 1.48 -0.21
CA HIS A 57 -13.87 1.12 -1.30
C HIS A 57 -13.23 1.55 -2.64
N ASP A 58 -13.34 0.72 -3.67
CA ASP A 58 -13.01 1.00 -5.08
C ASP A 58 -11.55 0.84 -5.57
N ALA A 59 -10.57 0.59 -4.71
CA ALA A 59 -9.31 -0.04 -5.14
C ALA A 59 -9.47 -1.55 -4.94
N HIS A 60 -9.31 -2.38 -5.99
CA HIS A 60 -9.44 -3.86 -5.95
C HIS A 60 -9.28 -4.41 -4.51
N PRO A 61 -10.40 -4.65 -3.80
CA PRO A 61 -10.38 -4.67 -2.36
C PRO A 61 -9.60 -5.89 -1.88
N GLY A 62 -8.57 -5.67 -1.08
CA GLY A 62 -8.18 -6.61 -0.04
C GLY A 62 -7.52 -7.94 -0.42
N ALA A 63 -7.26 -8.28 -1.69
CA ALA A 63 -6.68 -9.59 -2.03
C ALA A 63 -5.33 -9.88 -1.33
N HIS A 64 -4.58 -8.82 -1.00
CA HIS A 64 -3.31 -8.92 -0.30
C HIS A 64 -3.26 -8.13 1.01
N LYS A 65 -4.41 -7.74 1.58
CA LYS A 65 -4.41 -7.05 2.88
C LYS A 65 -4.11 -8.08 3.97
N ILE A 66 -2.95 -7.94 4.59
CA ILE A 66 -2.44 -8.89 5.60
C ILE A 66 -2.85 -8.43 7.01
N ARG A 67 -2.90 -7.12 7.25
CA ARG A 67 -3.33 -6.53 8.52
C ARG A 67 -3.72 -5.06 8.40
N ARG A 68 -4.17 -4.46 9.50
CA ARG A 68 -4.36 -3.01 9.66
C ARG A 68 -3.17 -2.41 10.40
N SER A 69 -2.35 -1.64 9.70
CA SER A 69 -1.08 -1.06 10.19
C SER A 69 -0.07 -2.10 10.69
N SER A 70 1.21 -1.74 10.77
CA SER A 70 2.23 -2.53 11.48
C SER A 70 2.29 -2.15 12.97
N GLY A 71 2.95 -2.98 13.78
CA GLY A 71 3.28 -2.65 15.17
C GLY A 71 4.18 -1.42 15.28
N ASN A 72 4.26 -0.84 16.48
CA ASN A 72 5.18 0.27 16.72
C ASN A 72 6.62 -0.25 16.88
N ILE A 73 7.42 -0.13 15.82
CA ILE A 73 8.81 -0.61 15.77
C ILE A 73 9.72 -0.06 16.88
N ALA A 74 9.32 1.04 17.55
CA ALA A 74 10.07 1.56 18.69
C ALA A 74 9.96 0.69 19.96
N VAL A 75 8.94 -0.18 20.05
CA VAL A 75 8.62 -0.92 21.28
C VAL A 75 8.27 -2.40 21.06
N GLU A 76 7.98 -2.80 19.83
CA GLU A 76 7.61 -4.18 19.47
C GLU A 76 8.00 -4.49 18.02
N ASP A 77 7.95 -5.76 17.65
CA ASP A 77 8.14 -6.15 16.25
C ASP A 77 7.01 -5.60 15.38
N ALA A 78 7.38 -4.98 14.25
CA ALA A 78 6.41 -4.37 13.33
C ALA A 78 5.47 -5.41 12.69
N LEU A 79 5.98 -6.61 12.44
CA LEU A 79 5.28 -7.74 11.80
C LEU A 79 5.76 -9.05 12.43
N THR A 80 4.90 -10.08 12.42
CA THR A 80 5.34 -11.45 12.71
C THR A 80 6.12 -12.04 11.53
N PRO A 81 6.95 -13.09 11.73
CA PRO A 81 7.62 -13.76 10.61
C PRO A 81 6.67 -14.24 9.51
N ASP A 82 5.49 -14.75 9.88
CA ASP A 82 4.48 -15.21 8.93
C ASP A 82 3.87 -14.05 8.14
N GLU A 83 3.62 -12.91 8.78
CA GLU A 83 3.13 -11.69 8.11
C GLU A 83 4.17 -11.14 7.13
N VAL A 84 5.47 -11.25 7.44
CA VAL A 84 6.54 -10.87 6.52
C VAL A 84 6.53 -11.75 5.28
N VAL A 85 6.44 -13.07 5.44
CA VAL A 85 6.36 -14.01 4.32
C VAL A 85 5.14 -13.71 3.45
N GLN A 86 3.96 -13.54 4.07
CA GLN A 86 2.74 -13.17 3.35
C GLN A 86 2.90 -11.86 2.57
N ALA A 87 3.59 -10.86 3.12
CA ALA A 87 3.79 -9.56 2.46
C ALA A 87 4.72 -9.68 1.25
N ILE A 88 5.76 -10.48 1.35
CA ILE A 88 6.68 -10.77 0.26
C ILE A 88 5.96 -11.56 -0.84
N ASP A 89 5.22 -12.60 -0.47
CA ASP A 89 4.49 -13.45 -1.43
C ASP A 89 3.37 -12.67 -2.14
N ALA A 90 2.69 -11.78 -1.43
CA ALA A 90 1.76 -10.83 -2.04
C ALA A 90 2.44 -9.92 -3.07
N GLY A 91 3.59 -9.35 -2.73
CA GLY A 91 4.37 -8.52 -3.65
C GLY A 91 4.81 -9.29 -4.90
N ARG A 92 5.25 -10.54 -4.73
CA ARG A 92 5.60 -11.44 -5.84
C ARG A 92 4.40 -11.70 -6.74
N ALA A 93 3.27 -12.12 -6.18
CA ALA A 93 2.06 -12.41 -6.95
C ALA A 93 1.60 -11.19 -7.77
N ILE A 94 1.65 -9.99 -7.19
CA ILE A 94 1.31 -8.75 -7.91
C ILE A 94 2.27 -8.51 -9.08
N ALA A 95 3.58 -8.66 -8.87
CA ALA A 95 4.56 -8.47 -9.93
C ALA A 95 4.36 -9.47 -11.07
N ASP A 96 4.11 -10.74 -10.74
CA ASP A 96 3.84 -11.80 -11.71
C ASP A 96 2.57 -11.50 -12.52
N GLU A 97 1.47 -11.07 -11.86
CA GLU A 97 0.23 -10.64 -12.52
C GLU A 97 0.44 -9.49 -13.51
N GLU A 98 1.26 -8.50 -13.17
CA GLU A 98 1.54 -7.38 -14.07
C GLU A 98 2.35 -7.83 -15.29
N VAL A 99 3.38 -8.65 -15.10
CA VAL A 99 4.18 -9.25 -16.18
C VAL A 99 3.30 -10.09 -17.11
N ASP A 100 2.45 -10.95 -16.55
CA ASP A 100 1.51 -11.78 -17.31
C ASP A 100 0.49 -10.93 -18.09
N SER A 101 0.21 -9.71 -17.61
CA SER A 101 -0.68 -8.75 -18.28
C SER A 101 0.02 -7.87 -19.32
N GLY A 102 1.33 -8.03 -19.53
CA GLY A 102 2.10 -7.38 -20.58
C GLY A 102 2.83 -6.10 -20.16
N ALA A 103 3.16 -5.96 -18.87
CA ALA A 103 4.04 -4.90 -18.38
C ALA A 103 5.50 -5.02 -18.88
#